data_AF-A0A7K3DQX9-F1
#
_entry.id   AF-A0A7K3DQX9-F1
#
_cell.length_a   1.000
_cell.length_b   1.000
_cell.length_c   1.000
_cell.angle_alpha   90.00
_cell.angle_beta   90.00
_cell.angle_gamma   90.00
#
_symmetry.space_group_name_H-M   'P 1'
#
loop_
_entity.id
_entity.type
_entity.pdbx_description
1 polymer ?
#
loop_
_entity_poly.entity_id
_entity_poly.type
_entity_poly.pdbx_seq_one_letter_code
_entity_poly.pdbx_strand_id
1 'polypeptide(L)'
;MSVQTAVSQLEQALDRLSWSPNRQLEHLQRFGLGPDELALDFDDSYRVVAALVSRGALPLDVAAPLQHVDSLLAEMTDGTDAHWTGEAVAQSPQWARLRRTSREALDSLRAAAPSDEASGRET
;
A
#
# COMPACT_ATOMS: atom_id res chain seq x y z
N MET A 1 11.40 -15.17 -2.77
CA MET A 1 10.10 -14.54 -3.12
C MET A 1 10.12 -14.21 -4.60
N SER A 2 9.08 -14.55 -5.36
CA SER A 2 9.00 -14.16 -6.79
C SER A 2 8.53 -12.71 -6.92
N VAL A 3 8.76 -12.10 -8.10
CA VAL A 3 8.23 -10.76 -8.41
C VAL A 3 6.72 -10.71 -8.25
N GLN A 4 6.01 -11.73 -8.75
CA GLN A 4 4.55 -11.83 -8.62
C GLN A 4 4.10 -11.86 -7.16
N THR A 5 4.78 -12.63 -6.29
CA THR A 5 4.45 -12.68 -4.87
C THR A 5 4.66 -11.31 -4.20
N ALA A 6 5.76 -10.62 -4.51
CA ALA A 6 6.03 -9.30 -3.95
C ALA A 6 4.98 -8.26 -4.37
N VAL A 7 4.61 -8.24 -5.66
CA VAL A 7 3.58 -7.35 -6.19
C VAL A 7 2.22 -7.65 -5.55
N SER A 8 1.83 -8.92 -5.43
CA SER A 8 0.55 -9.31 -4.81
C SER A 8 0.49 -9.00 -3.31
N GLN A 9 1.63 -8.98 -2.60
CA GLN A 9 1.66 -8.55 -1.19
C GLN A 9 1.47 -7.04 -1.07
N LEU A 10 2.20 -6.26 -1.87
CA LEU A 10 2.04 -4.81 -1.90
C LEU A 10 0.62 -4.39 -2.31
N GLU A 11 0.04 -5.07 -3.29
CA GLU A 11 -1.36 -4.84 -3.70
C GLU A 11 -2.33 -5.01 -2.52
N GLN A 12 -2.16 -6.06 -1.72
CA GLN A 12 -3.00 -6.30 -0.55
C GLN A 12 -2.81 -5.25 0.54
N ALA A 13 -1.57 -4.83 0.79
CA ALA A 13 -1.28 -3.78 1.76
C ALA A 13 -1.90 -2.44 1.33
N LEU A 14 -1.75 -2.06 0.06
CA LEU A 14 -2.39 -0.86 -0.50
C LEU A 14 -3.92 -0.94 -0.46
N ASP A 15 -4.51 -2.11 -0.75
CA ASP A 15 -5.96 -2.29 -0.64
C ASP A 15 -6.42 -2.06 0.80
N ARG A 16 -5.74 -2.67 1.79
CA ARG A 16 -6.00 -2.45 3.21
C ARG A 16 -5.87 -0.99 3.64
N LEU A 17 -4.83 -0.29 3.18
CA LEU A 17 -4.66 1.14 3.45
C LEU A 17 -5.75 2.00 2.82
N SER A 18 -6.36 1.55 1.72
CA SER A 18 -7.41 2.27 1.00
C SER A 18 -8.85 1.95 1.44
N TRP A 19 -9.03 1.00 2.36
CA TRP A 19 -10.35 0.62 2.87
C TRP A 19 -11.06 1.79 3.55
N SER A 20 -12.39 1.70 3.68
CA SER A 20 -13.15 2.66 4.50
C SER A 20 -12.67 2.59 5.97
N PRO A 21 -12.82 3.67 6.75
CA PRO A 21 -12.39 3.68 8.15
C PRO A 21 -12.99 2.53 8.96
N ASN A 22 -14.29 2.25 8.78
CA ASN A 22 -14.98 1.18 9.49
C ASN A 22 -14.39 -0.20 9.17
N ARG A 23 -14.04 -0.46 7.90
CA ARG A 23 -13.45 -1.74 7.48
C ARG A 23 -12.02 -1.90 8.01
N GLN A 24 -11.24 -0.81 8.06
CA GLN A 24 -9.91 -0.82 8.70
C GLN A 24 -10.04 -1.14 10.19
N LEU A 25 -10.94 -0.47 10.90
CA LEU A 25 -11.17 -0.69 12.32
C LEU A 25 -11.69 -2.10 12.64
N GLU A 26 -12.62 -2.62 11.84
CA GLU A 26 -13.12 -3.99 11.99
C GLU A 26 -12.00 -5.01 11.82
N HIS A 27 -11.13 -4.83 10.83
CA HIS A 27 -9.97 -5.69 10.61
C HIS A 27 -9.00 -5.66 11.79
N LEU A 28 -8.63 -4.46 12.24
CA LEU A 28 -7.74 -4.27 13.39
C LEU A 28 -8.31 -4.92 14.66
N GLN A 29 -9.60 -4.71 14.94
CA GLN A 29 -10.28 -5.33 16.09
C GLN A 29 -10.31 -6.85 16.00
N ARG A 30 -10.61 -7.40 14.82
CA ARG A 30 -10.69 -8.84 14.58
C ARG A 30 -9.37 -9.55 14.90
N PHE A 31 -8.24 -8.90 14.63
CA PHE A 31 -6.91 -9.48 14.83
C PHE A 31 -6.19 -8.96 16.08
N GLY A 32 -6.79 -8.04 16.84
CA GLY A 32 -6.17 -7.45 18.03
C GLY A 32 -4.95 -6.57 17.71
N LEU A 33 -4.97 -5.88 16.57
CA LEU A 33 -3.86 -5.10 16.02
C LEU A 33 -4.05 -3.59 16.24
N GLY A 34 -2.94 -2.87 16.31
CA GLY A 34 -2.91 -1.40 16.29
C GLY A 34 -2.96 -0.84 14.86
N PRO A 35 -3.36 0.44 14.65
CA PRO A 35 -3.38 1.06 13.33
C PRO A 35 -2.03 1.08 12.60
N ASP A 36 -0.94 1.11 13.35
CA ASP A 36 0.44 1.03 12.87
C ASP A 36 0.71 -0.24 12.06
N GLU A 37 0.03 -1.36 12.36
CA GLU A 37 0.16 -2.62 11.63
C GLU A 37 -0.23 -2.50 10.14
N LEU A 38 -1.16 -1.60 9.80
CA LEU A 38 -1.49 -1.32 8.40
C LEU A 38 -0.35 -0.59 7.67
N ALA A 39 0.41 0.25 8.39
CA ALA A 39 1.57 0.94 7.86
C ALA A 39 2.78 0.00 7.74
N LEU A 40 3.01 -0.85 8.74
CA LEU A 40 4.10 -1.84 8.74
C LEU A 40 3.96 -2.85 7.61
N ASP A 41 2.75 -3.36 7.38
CA ASP A 41 2.45 -4.30 6.28
C ASP A 41 2.71 -3.67 4.89
N PHE A 42 2.45 -2.37 4.75
CA PHE A 42 2.86 -1.62 3.56
C PHE A 42 4.37 -1.46 3.46
N ASP A 43 5.05 -1.00 4.53
CA ASP A 43 6.50 -0.77 4.53
C ASP A 43 7.30 -2.04 4.15
N ASP A 44 6.94 -3.17 4.76
CA ASP A 44 7.55 -4.47 4.47
C ASP A 44 7.45 -4.84 2.98
N SER A 45 6.25 -4.67 2.39
CA SER A 45 6.01 -4.98 0.98
C SER A 45 6.63 -3.94 0.04
N TYR A 46 6.58 -2.67 0.41
CA TYR A 46 7.11 -1.54 -0.36
C TYR A 46 8.61 -1.65 -0.56
N ARG A 47 9.38 -1.93 0.50
CA ARG A 47 10.84 -2.07 0.42
C ARG A 47 11.27 -3.13 -0.59
N VAL A 48 10.54 -4.24 -0.66
CA VAL A 48 10.81 -5.32 -1.62
C VAL A 48 10.53 -4.83 -3.04
N VAL A 49 9.37 -4.22 -3.29
CA VAL A 49 8.98 -3.73 -4.63
C VAL A 49 9.88 -2.59 -5.09
N ALA A 50 10.24 -1.65 -4.22
CA ALA A 50 11.17 -0.56 -4.53
C ALA A 50 12.55 -1.09 -4.96
N ALA A 51 13.03 -2.15 -4.30
CA ALA A 51 14.27 -2.82 -4.71
C ALA A 51 14.14 -3.49 -6.08
N LEU A 52 12.98 -4.04 -6.43
CA LEU A 52 12.72 -4.63 -7.75
C LEU A 52 12.70 -3.57 -8.85
N VAL A 53 12.05 -2.43 -8.60
CA VAL A 53 12.07 -1.27 -9.52
C VAL A 53 13.50 -0.77 -9.74
N SER A 54 14.27 -0.61 -8.66
CA SER A 54 15.68 -0.15 -8.74
C SER A 54 16.57 -1.12 -9.54
N ARG A 55 16.21 -2.39 -9.62
CA ARG A 55 16.91 -3.43 -10.39
C ARG A 55 16.38 -3.58 -11.82
N GLY A 56 15.38 -2.78 -12.22
CA GLY A 56 14.74 -2.86 -13.53
C GLY A 56 13.83 -4.08 -13.73
N ALA A 57 13.44 -4.76 -12.65
CA ALA A 57 12.52 -5.90 -12.70
C ALA A 57 11.03 -5.47 -12.74
N LEU A 58 10.76 -4.20 -12.42
CA LEU A 58 9.46 -3.54 -12.55
C LEU A 58 9.66 -2.18 -13.21
N PRO A 59 8.65 -1.65 -13.93
CA PRO A 59 8.80 -0.37 -14.61
C PRO A 59 8.87 0.79 -13.61
N LEU A 60 9.54 1.88 -14.00
CA LEU A 60 9.81 3.04 -13.12
C LEU A 60 8.55 3.85 -12.79
N ASP A 61 7.50 3.72 -13.60
CA ASP A 61 6.21 4.40 -13.42
C ASP A 61 5.50 4.00 -12.12
N VAL A 62 5.73 2.78 -11.62
CA VAL A 62 5.19 2.33 -10.34
C VAL A 62 5.87 2.99 -9.14
N ALA A 63 7.06 3.59 -9.31
CA ALA A 63 7.83 4.11 -8.18
C ALA A 63 7.17 5.33 -7.52
N ALA A 64 6.74 6.31 -8.33
CA ALA A 64 6.31 7.60 -7.83
C ALA A 64 5.01 7.53 -6.98
N PRO A 65 3.97 6.78 -7.39
CA PRO A 65 2.77 6.61 -6.56
C PRO A 65 3.07 5.92 -5.23
N LEU A 66 3.93 4.90 -5.23
CA LEU A 66 4.31 4.17 -4.02
C LEU A 66 5.13 5.03 -3.05
N GLN A 67 6.08 5.81 -3.59
CA GLN A 67 6.87 6.75 -2.81
C GLN A 67 6.00 7.84 -2.16
N HIS A 68 4.90 8.24 -2.79
CA HIS A 68 3.97 9.20 -2.18
C HIS A 68 3.31 8.60 -0.94
N VAL A 69 2.84 7.35 -1.00
CA VAL A 69 2.25 6.66 0.17
C VAL A 69 3.29 6.55 1.29
N ASP A 70 4.51 6.11 0.96
CA ASP A 70 5.63 5.99 1.90
C ASP A 70 5.94 7.32 2.61
N SER A 71 6.00 8.42 1.85
CA SER A 71 6.27 9.75 2.39
C SER A 71 5.17 10.21 3.36
N LEU A 72 3.90 9.90 3.09
CA LEU A 72 2.80 10.23 4.01
C LEU A 72 2.87 9.44 5.31
N LEU A 73 3.25 8.16 5.24
CA LEU A 73 3.43 7.33 6.43
C LEU A 73 4.63 7.80 7.26
N ALA A 74 5.72 8.22 6.61
CA ALA A 74 6.86 8.84 7.28
C ALA A 74 6.45 10.14 7.99
N GLU A 75 5.73 11.05 7.33
CA GLU A 75 5.19 12.27 7.94
C GLU A 75 4.31 11.99 9.17
N MET A 76 3.47 10.96 9.11
CA MET A 76 2.63 10.56 10.24
C MET A 76 3.43 9.95 11.40
N THR A 77 4.53 9.27 11.09
CA THR A 77 5.42 8.63 12.08
C THR A 77 6.30 9.66 12.80
N ASP A 78 6.85 10.62 12.07
CA ASP A 78 7.65 11.73 12.61
C ASP A 78 6.81 12.73 13.42
N GLY A 79 5.49 12.63 13.31
CA GLY A 79 4.53 13.47 14.03
C GLY A 79 4.29 13.02 15.47
N THR A 80 3.02 12.84 15.82
CA THR A 80 2.58 12.48 17.17
C THR A 80 1.94 11.10 17.18
N ASP A 81 2.10 10.36 18.28
CA ASP A 81 1.41 9.10 18.55
C ASP A 81 -0.12 9.20 18.38
N ALA A 82 -0.67 10.42 18.43
CA ALA A 82 -2.10 10.66 18.19
C ALA A 82 -2.59 10.20 16.81
N HIS A 83 -1.70 10.04 15.82
CA HIS A 83 -2.06 9.48 14.51
C HIS A 83 -2.37 7.98 14.54
N TRP A 84 -1.89 7.25 15.55
CA TRP A 84 -1.94 5.78 15.59
C TRP A 84 -3.02 5.27 16.55
N THR A 85 -4.16 5.95 16.56
CA THR A 85 -5.33 5.60 17.38
C THR A 85 -6.53 5.22 16.51
N GLY A 86 -7.45 4.42 17.05
CA GLY A 86 -8.69 4.10 16.34
C GLY A 86 -9.54 5.34 16.02
N GLU A 87 -9.49 6.36 16.88
CA GLU A 87 -10.14 7.66 16.62
C GLU A 87 -9.52 8.38 15.41
N ALA A 88 -8.19 8.40 15.32
CA ALA A 88 -7.50 8.99 14.18
C ALA A 88 -7.78 8.25 12.87
N VAL A 89 -7.83 6.91 12.89
CA VAL A 89 -8.24 6.11 11.73
C VAL A 89 -9.65 6.52 11.26
N ALA A 90 -10.57 6.71 12.22
CA ALA A 90 -11.96 7.05 11.94
C ALA A 90 -12.14 8.45 11.35
N GLN A 91 -11.45 9.45 11.89
CA GLN A 91 -11.83 10.86 11.69
C GLN A 91 -10.72 11.76 11.15
N SER A 92 -9.45 11.37 11.26
CA SER A 92 -8.37 12.31 10.95
C SER A 92 -8.25 12.60 9.44
N PRO A 93 -7.94 13.85 9.06
CA PRO A 93 -7.64 14.21 7.68
C PRO A 93 -6.43 13.45 7.11
N GLN A 94 -5.45 13.11 7.94
CA GLN A 94 -4.23 12.38 7.57
C GLN A 94 -4.58 10.97 7.06
N TRP A 95 -5.36 10.20 7.84
CA TRP A 95 -5.84 8.89 7.41
C TRP A 95 -6.75 8.97 6.18
N ALA A 96 -7.56 10.03 6.05
CA ALA A 96 -8.38 10.24 4.84
C ALA A 96 -7.52 10.51 3.60
N ARG A 97 -6.43 11.27 3.73
CA ARG A 97 -5.45 11.49 2.66
C ARG A 97 -4.73 10.18 2.31
N LEU A 98 -4.23 9.45 3.31
CA LEU A 98 -3.55 8.17 3.15
C LEU A 98 -4.42 7.16 2.38
N ARG A 99 -5.70 7.01 2.74
CA ARG A 99 -6.64 6.13 2.04
C ARG A 99 -6.76 6.43 0.55
N ARG A 100 -6.94 7.71 0.22
CA ARG A 100 -7.08 8.17 -1.16
C ARG A 100 -5.78 7.95 -1.95
N THR A 101 -4.64 8.36 -1.41
CA THR A 101 -3.35 8.18 -2.08
C THR A 101 -3.01 6.70 -2.25
N SER A 102 -3.36 5.85 -1.28
CA SER A 102 -3.19 4.39 -1.39
C SER A 102 -4.07 3.78 -2.48
N ARG A 103 -5.31 4.29 -2.67
CA ARG A 103 -6.17 3.88 -3.79
C ARG A 103 -5.55 4.26 -5.14
N GLU A 104 -5.06 5.49 -5.28
CA GLU A 104 -4.42 5.98 -6.50
C GLU A 104 -3.15 5.16 -6.84
N ALA A 105 -2.34 4.84 -5.82
CA ALA A 105 -1.17 3.98 -5.98
C ALA A 105 -1.53 2.54 -6.37
N LEU A 106 -2.58 1.98 -5.77
CA LEU A 106 -3.10 0.66 -6.10
C LEU A 106 -3.57 0.57 -7.56
N ASP A 107 -4.31 1.57 -8.02
CA ASP A 107 -4.81 1.61 -9.40
C ASP A 107 -3.64 1.73 -10.39
N SER A 108 -2.62 2.53 -10.06
CA SER A 108 -1.38 2.66 -10.85
C SER A 108 -0.60 1.33 -10.91
N LEU A 109 -0.43 0.65 -9.77
CA LEU A 109 0.25 -0.63 -9.68
C LEU A 109 -0.44 -1.70 -10.54
N ARG A 110 -1.77 -1.76 -10.49
CA ARG A 110 -2.58 -2.71 -11.29
C ARG A 110 -2.51 -2.42 -12.77
N ALA A 111 -2.44 -1.15 -13.17
CA ALA A 111 -2.29 -0.77 -14.57
C ALA A 111 -0.91 -1.14 -15.14
N ALA A 112 0.14 -1.11 -14.30
CA ALA A 112 1.51 -1.45 -14.68
C ALA A 112 1.82 -2.95 -14.61
N ALA A 113 1.08 -3.71 -13.81
CA ALA A 113 1.23 -5.15 -13.75
C ALA A 113 0.82 -5.78 -15.10
N PRO A 114 1.69 -6.59 -15.73
CA PRO A 114 1.35 -7.22 -17.00
C PRO A 114 0.14 -8.13 -16.80
N SER A 115 -0.98 -7.82 -17.47
CA SER A 115 -2.11 -8.75 -17.60
C SER A 115 -1.60 -10.01 -18.32
N ASP A 116 -1.90 -11.18 -17.76
CA ASP A 116 -1.52 -12.51 -18.26
C ASP A 116 -2.27 -12.90 -19.56
N GLU A 117 -2.55 -11.93 -20.45
CA GLU A 117 -3.32 -12.13 -21.70
C GLU A 117 -2.44 -12.13 -22.96
N ALA A 118 -1.12 -12.15 -22.84
CA ALA A 118 -0.20 -12.21 -23.98
C ALA A 118 0.35 -13.62 -24.27
N SER A 119 -0.13 -14.67 -23.60
CA SER A 119 0.24 -16.06 -23.89
C SER A 119 -0.86 -16.77 -24.70
N GLY A 120 -1.10 -16.30 -25.92
CA GLY A 120 -2.19 -16.82 -26.75
C GLY A 120 -2.15 -16.38 -28.21
N ARG A 121 -0.97 -16.21 -28.80
CA ARG A 121 -0.81 -16.17 -30.26
C ARG A 121 0.44 -16.92 -30.66
N GLU A 122 0.28 -18.24 -30.79
CA GLU A 122 1.09 -19.02 -31.71
C GLU A 122 0.19 -19.36 -32.90
N THR A 123 0.58 -18.85 -34.06
CA THR A 123 0.03 -19.12 -35.40
C THR A 123 0.53 -20.45 -35.93
#